data_AF-A0A1B0ACC8-F1
#
_entry.id   AF-A0A1B0ACC8-F1
#
_cell.length_a   1.000
_cell.length_b   1.000
_cell.length_c   1.000
_cell.angle_alpha   90.00
_cell.angle_beta   90.00
_cell.angle_gamma   90.00
#
_symmetry.space_group_name_H-M   'P 1'
#
loop_
_entity.id
_entity.type
_entity.pdbx_description
1 polymer ?
#
loop_
_entity_poly.entity_id
_entity_poly.type
_entity_poly.pdbx_seq_one_letter_code
_entity_poly.pdbx_strand_id
1 'polypeptide(L)'
;MDSRMIPTRYTDTHVGDMFVVRNAGNLIPHAHHFQDEHFSCEPAALELGCVVNDIRHIIVCGHSDCKAMNLLYKLRDPDFASKNNRRLSSLRSWLCTHATTSLEKFLEWRAKGMRDPLIFYSESGLRRFVAYIDPDNQFAIEDKLSQINTLQQVSNIASYGFLKPRLESHDLHIHALWFDIYTGDIYYFSRGSKRFVPVDEQSVEKLTEEVKRYYS
;
A
#
# COMPACT_ATOMS: atom_id res chain seq x y z
N MET A 1 -13.63 -3.19 -6.92
CA MET A 1 -12.78 -3.73 -5.84
C MET A 1 -12.61 -5.20 -6.08
N ASP A 2 -11.45 -5.78 -5.74
CA ASP A 2 -11.21 -7.20 -6.03
C ASP A 2 -12.00 -8.10 -5.08
N SER A 3 -12.97 -8.85 -5.61
CA SER A 3 -13.85 -9.72 -4.82
C SER A 3 -13.13 -10.94 -4.24
N ARG A 4 -11.94 -11.28 -4.76
CA ARG A 4 -11.11 -12.39 -4.26
C ARG A 4 -10.44 -12.05 -2.93
N MET A 5 -10.32 -10.76 -2.62
CA MET A 5 -9.75 -10.27 -1.37
C MET A 5 -10.82 -10.16 -0.28
N ILE A 6 -10.73 -11.02 0.73
CA ILE A 6 -11.58 -10.96 1.93
C ILE A 6 -10.69 -11.08 3.16
N PRO A 7 -10.18 -9.95 3.71
CA PRO A 7 -9.25 -9.93 4.83
C PRO A 7 -9.63 -10.84 5.98
N THR A 8 -10.89 -10.75 6.41
CA THR A 8 -11.39 -11.47 7.56
C THR A 8 -11.31 -12.99 7.43
N ARG A 9 -11.32 -13.53 6.21
CA ARG A 9 -11.23 -14.99 6.00
C ARG A 9 -9.82 -15.54 6.17
N TYR A 10 -8.80 -14.77 5.79
CA TYR A 10 -7.41 -15.24 5.86
C TYR A 10 -6.66 -14.73 7.09
N THR A 11 -7.22 -13.76 7.81
CA THR A 11 -6.73 -13.35 9.14
C THR A 11 -7.50 -13.99 10.29
N ASP A 12 -8.52 -14.80 10.00
CA ASP A 12 -9.44 -15.41 10.98
C ASP A 12 -10.00 -14.39 12.00
N THR A 13 -10.44 -13.24 11.49
CA THR A 13 -10.97 -12.14 12.31
C THR A 13 -12.50 -12.12 12.31
N HIS A 14 -13.05 -11.69 13.45
CA HIS A 14 -14.48 -11.64 13.73
C HIS A 14 -15.06 -10.23 13.51
N VAL A 15 -16.39 -10.14 13.55
CA VAL A 15 -17.10 -8.85 13.49
C VAL A 15 -16.66 -7.97 14.65
N GLY A 16 -16.18 -6.77 14.34
CA GLY A 16 -15.66 -5.82 15.33
C GLY A 16 -14.14 -5.77 15.41
N ASP A 17 -13.42 -6.79 14.91
CA ASP A 17 -11.95 -6.85 15.00
C ASP A 17 -11.25 -5.92 13.99
N MET A 18 -11.93 -5.55 12.90
CA MET A 18 -11.34 -4.79 11.81
C MET A 18 -12.25 -3.66 11.33
N PHE A 19 -11.67 -2.47 11.21
CA PHE A 19 -12.23 -1.38 10.41
C PHE A 19 -11.71 -1.53 8.97
N VAL A 20 -12.59 -1.83 8.01
CA VAL A 20 -12.17 -2.21 6.65
C VAL A 20 -12.55 -1.13 5.64
N VAL A 21 -11.55 -0.55 4.99
CA VAL A 21 -11.69 0.31 3.81
C VAL A 21 -11.24 -0.46 2.58
N ARG A 22 -12.01 -0.37 1.51
CA ARG A 22 -11.65 -0.97 0.22
C ARG A 22 -11.90 0.07 -0.86
N ASN A 23 -11.03 0.08 -1.86
CA ASN A 23 -11.22 0.80 -3.12
C ASN A 23 -10.50 0.06 -4.27
N ALA A 24 -10.47 0.65 -5.46
CA ALA A 24 -9.74 0.08 -6.59
C ALA A 24 -8.23 0.34 -6.42
N GLY A 25 -7.46 -0.74 -6.22
CA GLY A 25 -6.01 -0.69 -6.11
C GLY A 25 -5.47 -0.38 -4.71
N ASN A 26 -6.32 -0.52 -3.67
CA ASN A 26 -5.97 -0.29 -2.26
C ASN A 26 -5.23 1.04 -2.04
N LEU A 27 -5.66 2.07 -2.77
CA LEU A 27 -5.01 3.37 -2.85
C LEU A 27 -5.44 4.24 -1.67
N ILE A 28 -4.49 4.99 -1.12
CA ILE A 28 -4.77 6.07 -0.19
C ILE A 28 -4.18 7.31 -0.84
N PRO A 29 -5.00 8.30 -1.24
CA PRO A 29 -4.48 9.56 -1.77
C PRO A 29 -3.41 10.14 -0.85
N HIS A 30 -2.41 10.83 -1.41
CA HIS A 30 -1.46 11.56 -0.59
C HIS A 30 -2.14 12.82 0.00
N ALA A 31 -1.71 13.28 1.18
CA ALA A 31 -2.36 14.38 1.91
C ALA A 31 -2.44 15.68 1.10
N HIS A 32 -1.52 15.92 0.16
CA HIS A 32 -1.58 17.09 -0.74
C HIS A 32 -2.82 17.16 -1.66
N HIS A 33 -3.52 16.04 -1.85
CA HIS A 33 -4.75 15.94 -2.63
C HIS A 33 -5.97 16.25 -1.76
N PHE A 34 -5.78 16.38 -0.45
CA PHE A 34 -6.80 16.82 0.48
C PHE A 34 -6.74 18.35 0.59
N GLN A 35 -7.69 19.01 -0.07
CA GLN A 35 -7.90 20.47 -0.05
C GLN A 35 -9.39 20.73 0.18
N ASP A 36 -9.80 21.93 0.59
CA ASP A 36 -11.16 22.24 1.06
C ASP A 36 -12.31 21.77 0.14
N GLU A 37 -12.08 21.71 -1.19
CA GLU A 37 -13.08 21.27 -2.18
C GLU A 37 -12.90 19.81 -2.66
N HIS A 38 -11.85 19.11 -2.20
CA HIS A 38 -11.48 17.77 -2.64
C HIS A 38 -11.31 16.83 -1.44
N PHE A 39 -12.33 16.00 -1.20
CA PHE A 39 -12.32 14.97 -0.17
C PHE A 39 -12.47 13.56 -0.78
N SER A 40 -12.05 12.56 -0.03
CA SER A 40 -12.18 11.15 -0.37
C SER A 40 -12.51 10.34 0.88
N CYS A 41 -13.00 9.11 0.72
CA CYS A 41 -13.46 8.31 1.84
C CYS A 41 -12.31 7.73 2.68
N GLU A 42 -11.14 7.55 2.07
CA GLU A 42 -9.98 6.90 2.69
C GLU A 42 -9.40 7.73 3.85
N PRO A 43 -9.17 9.05 3.72
CA PRO A 43 -8.67 9.87 4.83
C PRO A 43 -9.70 10.02 5.94
N ALA A 44 -10.99 10.15 5.59
CA ALA A 44 -12.07 10.20 6.58
C ALA A 44 -12.16 8.90 7.39
N ALA A 45 -11.95 7.75 6.74
CA ALA A 45 -11.90 6.46 7.42
C ALA A 45 -10.64 6.31 8.31
N LEU A 46 -9.49 6.84 7.88
CA LEU A 46 -8.28 6.88 8.71
C LEU A 46 -8.49 7.74 9.96
N GLU A 47 -9.12 8.90 9.82
CA GLU A 47 -9.43 9.79 10.95
C GLU A 47 -10.45 9.15 11.90
N LEU A 48 -11.56 8.62 11.37
CA LEU A 48 -12.57 7.92 12.16
C LEU A 48 -11.99 6.70 12.89
N GLY A 49 -11.19 5.89 12.20
CA GLY A 49 -10.58 4.70 12.79
C GLY A 49 -9.51 5.02 13.83
N CYS A 50 -8.54 5.86 13.46
CA CYS A 50 -7.31 6.02 14.23
C CYS A 50 -7.37 7.18 15.23
N VAL A 51 -8.19 8.21 14.97
CA VAL A 51 -8.30 9.38 15.86
C VAL A 51 -9.53 9.25 16.75
N VAL A 52 -10.69 8.90 16.17
CA VAL A 52 -11.94 8.82 16.93
C VAL A 52 -12.08 7.49 17.68
N ASN A 53 -11.72 6.37 17.06
CA ASN A 53 -11.91 5.02 17.61
C ASN A 53 -10.63 4.36 18.17
N ASP A 54 -9.54 5.12 18.28
CA ASP A 54 -8.29 4.67 18.92
C ASP A 54 -7.62 3.42 18.31
N ILE A 55 -7.83 3.15 17.01
CA ILE A 55 -7.15 2.05 16.32
C ILE A 55 -5.65 2.35 16.21
N ARG A 56 -4.81 1.44 16.71
CA ARG A 56 -3.34 1.57 16.72
C ARG A 56 -2.61 0.93 15.54
N HIS A 57 -3.28 0.07 14.78
CA HIS A 57 -2.67 -0.66 13.66
C HIS A 57 -3.42 -0.42 12.36
N ILE A 58 -2.71 0.13 11.37
CA ILE A 58 -3.19 0.29 10.00
C ILE A 58 -2.46 -0.74 9.13
N ILE A 59 -3.21 -1.49 8.32
CA ILE A 59 -2.64 -2.45 7.37
C ILE A 59 -3.05 -2.03 5.95
N VAL A 60 -2.05 -1.73 5.10
CA VAL A 60 -2.27 -1.65 3.65
C VAL A 60 -2.12 -3.05 3.08
N CYS A 61 -3.17 -3.56 2.44
CA CYS A 61 -3.14 -4.88 1.82
C CYS A 61 -3.21 -4.76 0.29
N GLY A 62 -2.10 -5.05 -0.38
CA GLY A 62 -2.08 -5.28 -1.83
C GLY A 62 -2.15 -6.75 -2.18
N HIS A 63 -2.16 -7.08 -3.47
CA HIS A 63 -2.27 -8.46 -3.91
C HIS A 63 -1.79 -8.70 -5.36
N SER A 64 -1.54 -9.96 -5.72
CA SER A 64 -1.26 -10.36 -7.10
C SER A 64 -2.49 -10.26 -8.01
N ASP A 65 -2.27 -10.11 -9.31
CA ASP A 65 -3.28 -9.91 -10.35
C ASP A 65 -4.30 -8.81 -10.03
N CYS A 66 -3.82 -7.72 -9.42
CA CYS A 66 -4.66 -6.57 -9.12
C CYS A 66 -5.10 -5.88 -10.41
N LYS A 67 -6.37 -5.99 -10.79
CA LYS A 67 -6.89 -5.41 -12.04
C LYS A 67 -6.70 -3.89 -12.13
N ALA A 68 -6.68 -3.21 -10.98
CA ALA A 68 -6.33 -1.78 -10.92
C ALA A 68 -4.85 -1.54 -11.26
N MET A 69 -3.93 -2.37 -10.74
CA MET A 69 -2.50 -2.28 -11.06
C MET A 69 -2.19 -2.71 -12.50
N ASN A 70 -2.89 -3.72 -13.02
CA ASN A 70 -2.79 -4.11 -14.44
C ASN A 70 -3.23 -2.96 -15.36
N LEU A 71 -4.28 -2.22 -14.98
CA LEU A 71 -4.71 -1.03 -15.70
C LEU A 71 -3.71 0.12 -15.54
N LEU A 72 -3.21 0.36 -14.32
CA LEU A 72 -2.19 1.36 -14.05
C LEU A 72 -0.94 1.13 -14.91
N TYR A 73 -0.49 -0.12 -15.03
CA TYR A 73 0.63 -0.47 -15.88
C TYR A 73 0.37 -0.10 -17.34
N LYS A 74 -0.86 -0.29 -17.86
CA LYS A 74 -1.25 0.13 -19.22
C LYS A 74 -1.28 1.66 -19.38
N LEU A 75 -1.55 2.41 -18.31
CA LEU A 75 -1.56 3.89 -18.31
C LEU A 75 -0.15 4.51 -18.43
N ARG A 76 0.92 3.71 -18.56
CA ARG A 76 2.23 4.20 -19.00
C ARG A 76 2.22 4.74 -20.44
N ASP A 77 1.26 4.29 -21.23
CA ASP A 77 1.03 4.78 -22.60
C ASP A 77 0.38 6.17 -22.54
N PRO A 78 1.06 7.23 -23.05
CA PRO A 78 0.55 8.60 -23.01
C PRO A 78 -0.79 8.78 -23.72
N ASP A 79 -1.04 8.07 -24.81
CA ASP A 79 -2.29 8.17 -25.56
C ASP A 79 -3.43 7.57 -24.76
N PHE A 80 -3.19 6.39 -24.17
CA PHE A 80 -4.16 5.73 -23.30
C PHE A 80 -4.44 6.51 -22.01
N ALA A 81 -3.43 7.22 -21.49
CA ALA A 81 -3.52 8.10 -20.34
C ALA A 81 -3.89 9.55 -20.68
N SER A 82 -4.30 9.86 -21.92
CA SER A 82 -4.65 11.23 -22.31
C SER A 82 -5.86 11.77 -21.55
N LYS A 83 -5.98 13.11 -21.44
CA LYS A 83 -7.12 13.76 -20.76
C LYS A 83 -8.48 13.33 -21.33
N ASN A 84 -8.56 13.14 -22.65
CA ASN A 84 -9.76 12.68 -23.32
C ASN A 84 -10.13 11.25 -22.86
N ASN A 85 -9.16 10.35 -22.80
CA ASN A 85 -9.39 8.97 -22.36
C ASN A 85 -9.67 8.83 -20.85
N ARG A 86 -9.14 9.74 -20.02
CA ARG A 86 -9.45 9.80 -18.57
C ARG A 86 -10.88 10.20 -18.30
N ARG A 87 -11.41 11.19 -19.03
CA ARG A 87 -12.80 11.68 -18.88
C ARG A 87 -13.85 10.62 -19.20
N LEU A 88 -13.47 9.59 -19.96
CA LEU A 88 -14.34 8.47 -20.32
C LEU A 88 -14.35 7.33 -19.28
N SER A 89 -13.52 7.40 -18.23
CA SER A 89 -13.41 6.33 -17.24
C SER A 89 -13.04 6.86 -15.86
N SER A 90 -13.98 6.76 -14.92
CA SER A 90 -13.76 7.12 -13.51
C SER A 90 -12.59 6.35 -12.91
N LEU A 91 -12.40 5.07 -13.28
CA LEU A 91 -11.27 4.27 -12.82
C LEU A 91 -9.93 4.77 -13.37
N ARG A 92 -9.85 5.16 -14.66
CA ARG A 92 -8.63 5.78 -15.19
C ARG A 92 -8.34 7.10 -14.51
N SER A 93 -9.37 7.93 -14.29
CA SER A 93 -9.22 9.19 -13.57
C SER A 93 -8.69 8.94 -12.16
N TRP A 94 -9.30 8.01 -11.41
CA TRP A 94 -8.86 7.59 -10.08
C TRP A 94 -7.37 7.19 -10.04
N LEU A 95 -6.96 6.30 -10.95
CA LEU A 95 -5.57 5.82 -11.01
C LEU A 95 -4.59 6.92 -11.43
N CYS A 96 -4.92 7.72 -12.44
CA CYS A 96 -4.07 8.82 -12.88
C CYS A 96 -3.95 9.95 -11.84
N THR A 97 -4.94 10.10 -10.96
CA THR A 97 -4.88 11.09 -9.88
C THR A 97 -4.10 10.55 -8.69
N HIS A 98 -4.33 9.30 -8.27
CA HIS A 98 -3.85 8.82 -6.96
C HIS A 98 -2.73 7.77 -7.01
N ALA A 99 -2.44 7.16 -8.16
CA ALA A 99 -1.46 6.08 -8.29
C ALA A 99 -0.26 6.42 -9.19
N THR A 100 -0.21 7.64 -9.74
CA THR A 100 0.85 8.06 -10.67
C THR A 100 2.24 7.98 -10.04
N THR A 101 2.39 8.34 -8.77
CA THR A 101 3.68 8.23 -8.06
C THR A 101 4.18 6.78 -7.96
N SER A 102 3.28 5.82 -7.78
CA SER A 102 3.61 4.38 -7.80
C SER A 102 4.10 3.95 -9.19
N LEU A 103 3.43 4.42 -10.26
CA LEU A 103 3.79 4.10 -11.64
C LEU A 103 5.13 4.73 -12.05
N GLU A 104 5.35 6.01 -11.74
CA GLU A 104 6.61 6.72 -12.01
C GLU A 104 7.79 6.02 -11.31
N LYS A 105 7.65 5.74 -10.01
CA LYS A 105 8.66 5.03 -9.21
C LYS A 105 8.97 3.65 -9.82
N PHE A 106 7.95 2.92 -10.25
CA PHE A 106 8.13 1.63 -10.91
C PHE A 106 8.83 1.77 -12.27
N LEU A 107 8.48 2.74 -13.10
CA LEU A 107 9.09 2.94 -14.41
C LEU A 107 10.57 3.35 -14.29
N GLU A 108 10.90 4.23 -13.35
CA GLU A 108 12.29 4.59 -13.04
C GLU A 108 13.11 3.39 -12.55
N TRP A 109 12.55 2.62 -11.63
CA TRP A 109 13.18 1.39 -11.13
C TRP A 109 13.39 0.36 -12.23
N ARG A 110 12.41 0.23 -13.13
CA ARG A 110 12.48 -0.65 -14.29
C ARG A 110 13.54 -0.21 -15.28
N ALA A 111 13.66 1.09 -15.55
CA ALA A 111 14.70 1.64 -16.42
C ALA A 111 16.11 1.37 -15.88
N LYS A 112 16.27 1.26 -14.55
CA LYS A 112 17.51 0.89 -13.86
C LYS A 112 17.75 -0.62 -13.74
N GLY A 113 16.90 -1.45 -14.36
CA GLY A 113 17.10 -2.91 -14.41
C GLY A 113 16.52 -3.69 -13.22
N MET A 114 15.70 -3.07 -12.37
CA MET A 114 14.92 -3.74 -11.31
C MET A 114 15.74 -4.50 -10.25
N ARG A 115 16.97 -4.06 -9.96
CA ARG A 115 17.85 -4.71 -8.96
C ARG A 115 18.09 -3.85 -7.73
N ASP A 116 18.23 -2.55 -7.94
CA ASP A 116 18.47 -1.61 -6.85
C ASP A 116 17.24 -1.48 -5.96
N PRO A 117 17.40 -1.22 -4.66
CA PRO A 117 16.27 -1.02 -3.78
C PRO A 117 15.58 0.32 -4.08
N LEU A 118 14.28 0.35 -3.83
CA LEU A 118 13.49 1.58 -3.82
C LEU A 118 13.52 2.24 -2.45
N ILE A 119 13.50 3.58 -2.47
CA ILE A 119 13.37 4.40 -1.27
C ILE A 119 11.98 5.02 -1.25
N PHE A 120 11.32 4.87 -0.10
CA PHE A 120 10.03 5.44 0.23
C PHE A 120 10.21 6.51 1.31
N TYR A 121 9.55 7.65 1.12
CA TYR A 121 9.68 8.83 1.97
C TYR A 121 8.35 9.12 2.68
N SER A 122 8.41 9.69 3.88
CA SER A 122 7.30 10.40 4.51
C SER A 122 7.69 11.87 4.69
N GLU A 123 6.75 12.80 4.50
CA GLU A 123 7.00 14.24 4.66
C GLU A 123 7.42 14.61 6.09
N SER A 124 7.03 13.79 7.08
CA SER A 124 7.46 13.95 8.48
C SER A 124 8.95 13.67 8.72
N GLY A 125 9.73 13.24 7.71
CA GLY A 125 11.16 12.93 7.82
C GLY A 125 11.48 11.67 8.65
N LEU A 126 10.53 11.22 9.47
CA LEU A 126 10.71 10.14 10.45
C LEU A 126 10.56 8.73 9.87
N ARG A 127 10.03 8.56 8.65
CA ARG A 127 9.80 7.23 8.08
C ARG A 127 10.29 7.12 6.64
N ARG A 128 11.61 7.27 6.46
CA ARG A 128 12.30 6.75 5.28
C ARG A 128 12.48 5.23 5.43
N PHE A 129 12.06 4.46 4.45
CA PHE A 129 12.38 3.03 4.41
C PHE A 129 12.84 2.59 3.02
N VAL A 130 13.64 1.54 3.02
CA VAL A 130 14.25 0.94 1.84
C VAL A 130 13.53 -0.37 1.58
N ALA A 131 13.20 -0.65 0.32
CA ALA A 131 12.54 -1.89 -0.07
C ALA A 131 13.20 -2.52 -1.31
N TYR A 132 13.52 -3.81 -1.20
CA TYR A 132 13.83 -4.66 -2.34
C TYR A 132 12.52 -5.28 -2.81
N ILE A 133 12.15 -5.01 -4.07
CA ILE A 133 10.93 -5.50 -4.68
C ILE A 133 11.23 -6.80 -5.41
N ASP A 134 10.65 -7.90 -4.92
CA ASP A 134 10.77 -9.23 -5.52
C ASP A 134 12.20 -9.57 -6.01
N PRO A 135 13.20 -9.58 -5.10
CA PRO A 135 14.61 -9.80 -5.48
C PRO A 135 14.85 -11.19 -6.10
N ASP A 136 14.00 -12.16 -5.75
CA ASP A 136 14.04 -13.53 -6.24
C ASP A 136 13.31 -13.69 -7.59
N ASN A 137 12.74 -12.60 -8.12
CA ASN A 137 12.08 -12.52 -9.43
C ASN A 137 10.96 -13.57 -9.63
N GLN A 138 10.11 -13.73 -8.62
CA GLN A 138 9.05 -14.73 -8.59
C GLN A 138 7.75 -14.24 -9.21
N PHE A 139 7.53 -12.92 -9.28
CA PHE A 139 6.23 -12.36 -9.64
C PHE A 139 6.21 -11.65 -10.99
N ALA A 140 5.02 -11.56 -11.59
CA ALA A 140 4.82 -10.84 -12.85
C ALA A 140 5.11 -9.35 -12.69
N ILE A 141 5.29 -8.66 -13.81
CA ILE A 141 5.70 -7.25 -13.80
C ILE A 141 4.62 -6.34 -13.15
N GLU A 142 3.34 -6.65 -13.36
CA GLU A 142 2.22 -5.96 -12.73
C GLU A 142 2.12 -6.25 -11.22
N ASP A 143 2.55 -7.43 -10.78
CA ASP A 143 2.55 -7.82 -9.37
C ASP A 143 3.67 -7.09 -8.59
N LYS A 144 4.82 -6.86 -9.24
CA LYS A 144 5.88 -6.00 -8.69
C LYS A 144 5.40 -4.55 -8.56
N LEU A 145 4.66 -4.05 -9.55
CA LEU A 145 3.99 -2.75 -9.46
C LEU A 145 2.98 -2.73 -8.30
N SER A 146 2.23 -3.83 -8.10
CA SER A 146 1.33 -3.98 -6.96
C SER A 146 2.06 -3.89 -5.61
N GLN A 147 3.20 -4.57 -5.46
CA GLN A 147 4.05 -4.44 -4.26
C GLN A 147 4.53 -3.00 -4.01
N ILE A 148 5.02 -2.32 -5.06
CA ILE A 148 5.45 -0.92 -4.98
C ILE A 148 4.29 -0.02 -4.58
N ASN A 149 3.12 -0.23 -5.17
CA ASN A 149 1.92 0.53 -4.86
C ASN A 149 1.53 0.39 -3.38
N THR A 150 1.53 -0.82 -2.83
CA THR A 150 1.26 -1.08 -1.40
C THR A 150 2.19 -0.26 -0.51
N LEU A 151 3.50 -0.28 -0.80
CA LEU A 151 4.49 0.47 -0.02
C LEU A 151 4.37 1.99 -0.22
N GLN A 152 3.99 2.44 -1.41
CA GLN A 152 3.70 3.85 -1.65
C GLN A 152 2.50 4.33 -0.83
N GLN A 153 1.49 3.48 -0.61
CA GLN A 153 0.35 3.87 0.22
C GLN A 153 0.70 3.95 1.70
N VAL A 154 1.65 3.13 2.19
CA VAL A 154 2.20 3.28 3.54
C VAL A 154 2.82 4.67 3.72
N SER A 155 3.58 5.14 2.71
CA SER A 155 4.10 6.51 2.68
C SER A 155 3.00 7.57 2.63
N ASN A 156 1.96 7.36 1.81
CA ASN A 156 0.85 8.31 1.69
C ASN A 156 0.08 8.46 3.01
N ILE A 157 -0.20 7.36 3.72
CA ILE A 157 -0.85 7.42 5.04
C ILE A 157 -0.01 8.26 6.02
N ALA A 158 1.31 8.10 6.00
CA ALA A 158 2.21 8.85 6.87
C ALA A 158 2.34 10.35 6.54
N SER A 159 1.72 10.82 5.44
CA SER A 159 1.68 12.25 5.08
C SER A 159 0.55 13.02 5.77
N TYR A 160 -0.44 12.34 6.34
CA TYR A 160 -1.59 13.00 6.96
C TYR A 160 -1.25 13.61 8.32
N GLY A 161 -1.44 14.93 8.44
CA GLY A 161 -1.13 15.69 9.66
C GLY A 161 -1.90 15.24 10.90
N PHE A 162 -3.16 14.80 10.76
CA PHE A 162 -3.97 14.32 11.88
C PHE A 162 -3.46 12.98 12.46
N LEU A 163 -2.65 12.21 11.71
CA LEU A 163 -2.01 10.99 12.22
C LEU A 163 -0.63 11.27 12.82
N LYS A 164 0.00 12.40 12.46
CA LYS A 164 1.39 12.72 12.82
C LYS A 164 1.67 12.57 14.32
N PRO A 165 0.89 13.13 15.26
CA PRO A 165 1.19 13.00 16.68
C PRO A 165 1.30 11.54 17.15
N ARG A 166 0.37 10.68 16.72
CA ARG A 166 0.36 9.26 17.10
C ARG A 166 1.46 8.45 16.41
N LEU A 167 1.81 8.81 15.17
CA LEU A 167 2.91 8.20 14.45
C LEU A 167 4.28 8.53 15.08
N GLU A 168 4.43 9.75 15.63
CA GLU A 168 5.63 10.24 16.31
C GLU A 168 5.75 9.73 17.75
N SER A 169 4.62 9.58 18.47
CA SER A 169 4.59 9.01 19.81
C SER A 169 4.68 7.48 19.85
N HIS A 170 4.86 6.83 18.68
CA HIS A 170 4.87 5.37 18.54
C HIS A 170 3.59 4.68 19.05
N ASP A 171 2.45 5.34 18.93
CA ASP A 171 1.14 4.80 19.33
C ASP A 171 0.28 4.40 18.12
N LEU A 172 0.69 4.81 16.91
CA LEU A 172 0.11 4.38 15.65
C LEU A 172 1.15 3.74 14.74
N HIS A 173 0.79 2.59 14.20
CA HIS A 173 1.65 1.70 13.45
C HIS A 173 1.05 1.40 12.07
N ILE A 174 1.89 1.49 11.03
CA ILE A 174 1.47 1.21 9.66
C ILE A 174 2.25 -0.01 9.17
N HIS A 175 1.52 -0.98 8.66
CA HIS A 175 1.99 -2.26 8.16
C HIS A 175 1.60 -2.43 6.69
N ALA A 176 2.36 -3.25 5.97
CA ALA A 176 2.03 -3.66 4.61
C ALA A 176 1.93 -5.18 4.54
N LEU A 177 0.78 -5.65 4.06
CA LEU A 177 0.56 -7.03 3.63
C LEU A 177 0.45 -7.07 2.10
N TRP A 178 0.90 -8.17 1.52
CA TRP A 178 0.71 -8.46 0.11
C TRP A 178 0.27 -9.92 -0.04
N PHE A 179 -0.84 -10.15 -0.72
CA PHE A 179 -1.45 -11.48 -0.85
C PHE A 179 -1.26 -12.03 -2.26
N ASP A 180 -0.70 -13.23 -2.36
CA ASP A 180 -0.71 -13.94 -3.64
C ASP A 180 -2.03 -14.71 -3.79
N ILE A 181 -2.90 -14.24 -4.69
CA ILE A 181 -4.20 -14.89 -4.94
C ILE A 181 -4.09 -16.28 -5.56
N TYR A 182 -2.95 -16.62 -6.17
CA TYR A 182 -2.78 -17.89 -6.87
C TYR A 182 -2.40 -19.01 -5.90
N THR A 183 -1.49 -18.72 -4.96
CA THR A 183 -1.04 -19.69 -3.95
C THR A 183 -1.84 -19.60 -2.65
N GLY A 184 -2.42 -18.43 -2.36
CA GLY A 184 -3.03 -18.12 -1.07
C GLY A 184 -2.03 -17.62 -0.02
N ASP A 185 -0.76 -17.41 -0.40
CA ASP A 185 0.28 -16.98 0.53
C ASP A 185 0.12 -15.50 0.90
N ILE A 186 0.34 -15.21 2.17
CA ILE A 186 0.41 -13.84 2.70
C ILE A 186 1.87 -13.48 2.87
N TYR A 187 2.24 -12.28 2.44
CA TYR A 187 3.55 -11.70 2.66
C TYR A 187 3.43 -10.46 3.54
N TYR A 188 4.30 -10.34 4.52
CA TYR A 188 4.45 -9.14 5.36
C TYR A 188 5.70 -8.36 4.95
N PHE A 189 5.61 -7.04 4.86
CA PHE A 189 6.80 -6.21 4.62
C PHE A 189 7.64 -6.10 5.90
N SER A 190 8.72 -6.89 5.97
CA SER A 190 9.70 -6.83 7.05
C SER A 190 10.61 -5.62 6.85
N ARG A 191 10.67 -4.72 7.84
CA ARG A 191 11.62 -3.61 7.93
C ARG A 191 13.04 -4.12 8.14
N GLY A 192 13.21 -5.20 8.89
CA GLY A 192 14.50 -5.86 9.11
C GLY A 192 15.09 -6.42 7.80
N SER A 193 14.27 -7.16 7.06
CA SER A 193 14.66 -7.76 5.78
C SER A 193 14.55 -6.79 4.59
N LYS A 194 13.89 -5.65 4.77
CA LYS A 194 13.63 -4.63 3.74
C LYS A 194 12.90 -5.19 2.52
N ARG A 195 12.03 -6.18 2.71
CA ARG A 195 11.27 -6.83 1.62
C ARG A 195 10.00 -7.49 2.16
N PHE A 196 9.11 -7.85 1.24
CA PHE A 196 8.01 -8.76 1.54
C PHE A 196 8.58 -10.16 1.84
N VAL A 197 8.19 -10.72 2.99
CA VAL A 197 8.59 -12.05 3.48
C VAL A 197 7.30 -12.86 3.65
N PRO A 198 7.24 -14.11 3.18
CA PRO A 198 6.07 -14.96 3.37
C PRO A 198 5.79 -15.12 4.88
N VAL A 199 4.52 -15.17 5.26
CA VAL A 199 4.06 -15.44 6.62
C VAL A 199 3.76 -16.92 6.73
N ASP A 200 4.70 -17.67 7.28
CA ASP A 200 4.66 -19.12 7.41
C ASP A 200 5.23 -19.57 8.76
N GLU A 201 5.25 -20.88 9.01
CA GLU A 201 5.76 -21.48 10.25
C GLU A 201 7.23 -21.11 10.55
N GLN A 202 8.02 -20.77 9.53
CA GLN A 202 9.45 -20.46 9.68
C GLN A 202 9.70 -18.97 9.92
N SER A 203 8.80 -18.10 9.48
CA SER A 203 8.95 -16.65 9.54
C SER A 203 8.09 -16.00 10.63
N VAL A 204 6.96 -16.60 11.02
CA VAL A 204 5.95 -15.96 11.88
C VAL A 204 6.50 -15.52 13.23
N GLU A 205 7.37 -16.32 13.86
CA GLU A 205 7.98 -15.95 15.15
C GLU A 205 8.86 -14.71 15.01
N LYS A 206 9.73 -14.69 14.00
CA LYS A 206 10.64 -13.56 13.73
C LYS A 206 9.86 -12.31 13.34
N LEU A 207 8.81 -12.45 12.54
CA LEU A 207 7.94 -11.34 12.16
C LEU A 207 7.16 -10.80 13.39
N THR A 208 6.72 -11.68 14.28
CA THR A 208 6.03 -11.28 15.52
C THR A 208 6.97 -10.55 16.48
N GLU A 209 8.19 -11.03 16.63
CA GLU A 209 9.24 -10.33 17.40
C GLU A 209 9.59 -8.98 16.78
N GLU A 210 9.67 -8.91 15.46
CA GLU A 210 9.87 -7.65 14.73
C GLU A 210 8.72 -6.67 15.00
N VAL A 211 7.48 -7.15 14.92
CA VAL A 211 6.29 -6.33 15.21
C VAL A 211 6.35 -5.81 16.64
N LYS A 212 6.63 -6.66 17.63
CA LYS A 212 6.81 -6.22 19.02
C LYS A 212 7.93 -5.19 19.12
N ARG A 213 9.13 -5.48 18.60
CA ARG A 213 10.28 -4.59 18.72
C ARG A 213 10.09 -3.19 18.12
N TYR A 214 9.39 -3.09 16.98
CA TYR A 214 9.22 -1.82 16.27
C TYR A 214 7.88 -1.13 16.52
N TYR A 215 6.92 -1.83 17.12
CA TYR A 215 5.53 -1.41 17.21
C TYR A 215 4.85 -1.82 18.54
N SER A 216 5.61 -2.06 19.61
CA SER A 216 5.13 -2.18 21.00
C SER A 216 5.59 -1.02 21.86
#